data_AF-A0A9X9WCX8-F1
#
_entry.id   AF-A0A9X9WCX8-F1
#
_cell.length_a   1.000
_cell.length_b   1.000
_cell.length_c   1.000
_cell.angle_alpha   90.00
_cell.angle_beta   90.00
_cell.angle_gamma   90.00
#
_symmetry.space_group_name_H-M   'P 1'
#
loop_
_entity.id
_entity.type
_entity.pdbx_description
1 polymer ?
#
loop_
_entity_poly.entity_id
_entity_poly.type
_entity_poly.pdbx_seq_one_letter_code
_entity_poly.pdbx_strand_id
1 'polypeptide(L)'
;MDPRQTRGYRNRNPGNIEHQPANRWQGLADPPIEPPPAGGGAPRFARFISHEYGIRALAMLLTTYQDRHGLRTIRGIITRWAPGRENDTEAYIAAVARRMDRHPRAGLDLHAYADLRPLVEAVIQHELGGMPYDRATIDAGLRLAGVVPEGRAAVARSGTARAAAGTAAAGVGSVAAVEVIGQVAPHLGAAAELARALGPWLAAAVILGVAGWFVAQRMRRPA
;
A
#
# COMPACT_ATOMS: atom_id res chain seq x y z
N MET A 1 -17.98 25.95 -7.08
CA MET A 1 -16.63 26.33 -6.62
C MET A 1 -15.63 25.41 -7.30
N ASP A 2 -14.50 25.92 -7.78
CA ASP A 2 -13.45 25.07 -8.35
C ASP A 2 -12.68 24.35 -7.21
N PRO A 3 -12.67 23.01 -7.16
CA PRO A 3 -11.98 22.27 -6.09
C PRO A 3 -10.47 22.55 -6.04
N ARG A 4 -9.85 23.02 -7.14
CA ARG A 4 -8.42 23.37 -7.17
C ARG A 4 -8.09 24.66 -6.43
N GLN A 5 -9.10 25.48 -6.12
CA GLN A 5 -8.94 26.70 -5.34
C GLN A 5 -9.06 26.45 -3.82
N THR A 6 -9.31 25.21 -3.41
CA THR A 6 -9.41 24.85 -1.99
C THR A 6 -8.05 24.81 -1.30
N ARG A 7 -8.04 25.06 0.01
CA ARG A 7 -6.86 24.90 0.86
C ARG A 7 -6.32 23.46 0.80
N GLY A 8 -7.20 22.46 0.87
CA GLY A 8 -6.81 21.05 0.79
C GLY A 8 -6.05 20.72 -0.49
N TYR A 9 -6.49 21.24 -1.65
CA TYR A 9 -5.74 21.08 -2.89
C TYR A 9 -4.39 21.79 -2.87
N ARG A 10 -4.36 23.08 -2.48
CA ARG A 10 -3.09 23.86 -2.39
C ARG A 10 -2.06 23.24 -1.45
N ASN A 11 -2.51 22.67 -0.34
CA ASN A 11 -1.66 22.00 0.64
C ASN A 11 -1.26 20.58 0.21
N ARG A 12 -1.77 20.10 -0.93
CA ARG A 12 -1.67 18.70 -1.36
C ARG A 12 -2.17 17.73 -0.28
N ASN A 13 -3.19 18.16 0.45
CA ASN A 13 -3.78 17.49 1.61
C ASN A 13 -5.30 17.35 1.37
N PRO A 14 -5.72 16.38 0.55
CA PRO A 14 -7.09 16.31 0.06
C PRO A 14 -8.10 15.85 1.12
N GLY A 15 -7.63 15.37 2.27
CA GLY A 15 -8.45 15.06 3.44
C GLY A 15 -8.46 16.16 4.50
N ASN A 16 -7.86 17.33 4.25
CA ASN A 16 -7.71 18.37 5.27
C ASN A 16 -7.16 17.80 6.61
N ILE A 17 -6.16 16.93 6.54
CA ILE A 17 -5.56 16.29 7.72
C ILE A 17 -4.82 17.35 8.53
N GLU A 18 -5.14 17.47 9.82
CA GLU A 18 -4.42 18.35 10.73
C GLU A 18 -3.00 17.84 10.99
N HIS A 19 -2.05 18.77 11.07
CA HIS A 19 -0.67 18.46 11.41
C HIS A 19 -0.56 18.17 12.89
N GLN A 20 -0.06 16.98 13.22
CA GLN A 20 0.26 16.56 14.57
C GLN A 20 1.75 16.20 14.60
N PRO A 21 2.60 16.82 15.45
CA PRO A 21 4.03 16.53 15.48
C PRO A 21 4.38 15.07 15.74
N ALA A 22 3.50 14.32 16.41
CA ALA A 22 3.64 12.89 16.65
C ALA A 22 3.41 12.04 15.37
N ASN A 23 2.65 12.56 14.41
CA ASN A 23 2.34 11.88 13.16
C ASN A 23 3.41 12.21 12.10
N ARG A 24 4.44 11.37 12.03
CA ARG A 24 5.53 11.46 11.04
C ARG A 24 5.08 10.89 9.69
N TRP A 25 4.13 11.55 9.03
CA TRP A 25 3.68 11.11 7.71
C TRP A 25 4.84 11.12 6.71
N GLN A 26 4.95 10.05 5.90
CA GLN A 26 5.84 10.06 4.76
C GLN A 26 5.36 11.10 3.74
N GLY A 27 6.28 11.92 3.24
CA GLY A 27 5.99 12.97 2.28
C GLY A 27 5.42 14.25 2.87
N LEU A 28 5.56 14.50 4.18
CA LEU A 28 5.36 15.85 4.72
C LEU A 28 6.29 16.85 4.02
N ALA A 29 5.75 18.02 3.69
CA ALA A 29 6.52 19.13 3.16
C ALA A 29 7.39 19.78 4.24
N ASP A 30 8.28 20.66 3.81
CA ASP A 30 8.98 21.59 4.69
C ASP A 30 8.61 23.03 4.29
N PRO A 31 7.97 23.83 5.17
CA PRO A 31 7.43 23.42 6.47
C PRO A 31 6.24 22.44 6.36
N PRO A 32 6.02 21.58 7.37
CA PRO A 32 5.01 20.51 7.32
C PRO A 32 3.59 20.99 7.60
N ILE A 33 3.44 22.23 8.04
CA ILE A 33 2.16 22.90 8.30
C ILE A 33 1.99 24.05 7.31
N GLU A 34 0.75 24.38 6.99
CA GLU A 34 0.42 25.52 6.15
C GLU A 34 0.85 26.87 6.73
N PRO A 35 1.06 27.89 5.88
CA PRO A 35 1.21 29.25 6.37
C PRO A 35 -0.12 29.74 6.99
N PRO A 36 -0.08 30.77 7.86
CA PRO A 36 -1.28 31.39 8.38
C PRO A 36 -2.24 31.80 7.26
N PRO A 37 -3.56 31.53 7.41
CA PRO A 37 -4.55 31.93 6.42
C PRO A 37 -4.68 33.46 6.37
N ALA A 38 -4.95 34.00 5.18
CA ALA A 38 -5.06 35.45 4.95
C ALA A 38 -6.17 36.14 5.78
N GLY A 39 -7.20 35.39 6.20
CA GLY A 39 -8.30 35.87 7.04
C GLY A 39 -8.06 35.78 8.55
N GLY A 40 -6.84 35.43 8.98
CA GLY A 40 -6.51 35.22 10.40
C GLY A 40 -6.83 33.81 10.90
N GLY A 41 -6.25 33.45 12.04
CA GLY A 41 -6.32 32.11 12.65
C GLY A 41 -4.98 31.38 12.65
N ALA A 42 -4.87 30.33 13.46
CA ALA A 42 -3.66 29.54 13.55
C ALA A 42 -3.58 28.53 12.39
N PRO A 43 -2.40 28.34 11.77
CA PRO A 43 -2.21 27.25 10.82
C PRO A 43 -2.38 25.91 11.56
N ARG A 44 -3.16 24.99 10.96
CA ARG A 44 -3.43 23.68 11.57
C ARG A 44 -3.24 22.51 10.63
N PHE A 45 -3.34 22.73 9.32
CA PHE A 45 -3.36 21.64 8.35
C PHE A 45 -1.97 21.25 7.86
N ALA A 46 -1.77 19.94 7.70
CA ALA A 46 -0.53 19.41 7.15
C ALA A 46 -0.37 19.77 5.67
N ARG A 47 0.88 19.85 5.23
CA ARG A 47 1.28 20.00 3.82
C ARG A 47 2.09 18.79 3.37
N PHE A 48 1.90 18.40 2.12
CA PHE A 48 2.62 17.27 1.52
C PHE A 48 3.44 17.69 0.31
N ILE A 49 4.51 16.95 0.04
CA ILE A 49 5.42 17.22 -1.09
C ILE A 49 4.79 16.93 -2.45
N SER A 50 3.73 16.12 -2.51
CA SER A 50 2.95 15.87 -3.71
C SER A 50 1.51 15.48 -3.36
N HIS A 51 0.59 15.54 -4.34
CA HIS A 51 -0.81 15.15 -4.13
C HIS A 51 -0.93 13.66 -3.78
N GLU A 52 -0.10 12.81 -4.39
CA GLU A 52 -0.04 11.38 -4.13
C GLU A 52 0.32 11.08 -2.67
N TYR A 53 1.24 11.85 -2.06
CA TYR A 53 1.57 11.70 -0.64
C TYR A 53 0.44 12.15 0.29
N GLY A 54 -0.33 13.17 -0.09
CA GLY A 54 -1.55 13.54 0.64
C GLY A 54 -2.64 12.47 0.57
N ILE A 55 -2.86 11.91 -0.63
CA ILE A 55 -3.80 10.80 -0.84
C ILE A 55 -3.34 9.56 -0.06
N ARG A 56 -2.04 9.27 -0.06
CA ARG A 56 -1.44 8.21 0.75
C ARG A 56 -1.72 8.43 2.24
N ALA A 57 -1.52 9.64 2.76
CA ALA A 57 -1.78 9.94 4.17
C ALA A 57 -3.26 9.74 4.53
N LEU A 58 -4.18 10.18 3.66
CA LEU A 58 -5.61 9.93 3.81
C LEU A 58 -5.92 8.43 3.84
N ALA A 59 -5.43 7.67 2.85
CA ALA A 59 -5.62 6.22 2.77
C ALA A 59 -5.12 5.51 4.04
N MET A 60 -3.89 5.81 4.47
CA MET A 60 -3.30 5.25 5.68
C MET A 60 -4.10 5.59 6.95
N LEU A 61 -4.65 6.81 7.04
CA LEU A 61 -5.46 7.22 8.18
C LEU A 61 -6.77 6.43 8.25
N LEU A 62 -7.44 6.26 7.12
CA LEU A 62 -8.67 5.45 7.04
C LEU A 62 -8.39 3.97 7.37
N THR A 63 -7.35 3.38 6.79
CA THR A 63 -6.95 1.99 7.13
C THR A 63 -6.57 1.85 8.61
N THR A 64 -5.90 2.85 9.19
CA THR A 64 -5.61 2.88 10.64
C THR A 64 -6.89 2.87 11.48
N TYR A 65 -7.97 3.49 11.01
CA TYR A 65 -9.27 3.43 11.70
C TYR A 65 -9.85 2.03 11.73
N GLN A 66 -9.73 1.28 10.65
CA GLN A 66 -10.11 -0.13 10.62
C GLN A 66 -9.23 -0.94 11.57
N ASP A 67 -7.92 -0.79 11.49
CA ASP A 67 -6.97 -1.66 12.19
C ASP A 67 -6.92 -1.41 13.71
N ARG A 68 -6.94 -0.14 14.13
CA ARG A 68 -6.79 0.22 15.55
C ARG A 68 -8.10 0.38 16.29
N HIS A 69 -9.19 0.62 15.59
CA HIS A 69 -10.49 0.91 16.21
C HIS A 69 -11.59 -0.06 15.76
N GLY A 70 -11.28 -1.05 14.92
CA GLY A 70 -12.25 -2.05 14.46
C GLY A 70 -13.37 -1.46 13.60
N LEU A 71 -13.16 -0.28 13.01
CA LEU A 71 -14.19 0.42 12.24
C LEU A 71 -14.28 -0.16 10.83
N ARG A 72 -15.32 -0.97 10.58
CA ARG A 72 -15.52 -1.69 9.31
C ARG A 72 -16.76 -1.25 8.53
N THR A 73 -17.28 -0.05 8.79
CA THR A 73 -18.47 0.46 8.11
C THR A 73 -18.30 1.94 7.76
N ILE A 74 -18.98 2.41 6.71
CA ILE A 74 -19.00 3.83 6.32
C ILE A 74 -19.38 4.70 7.52
N ARG A 75 -20.45 4.32 8.23
CA ARG A 75 -20.90 5.03 9.43
C ARG A 75 -19.79 5.12 10.47
N GLY A 76 -19.18 4.00 10.85
CA GLY A 76 -18.13 3.99 11.87
C GLY A 76 -16.91 4.84 11.48
N ILE A 77 -16.46 4.72 10.24
CA ILE A 77 -15.31 5.46 9.72
C ILE A 77 -15.59 6.97 9.66
N ILE A 78 -16.72 7.38 9.08
CA ILE A 78 -17.04 8.80 8.90
C ILE A 78 -17.41 9.47 10.22
N THR A 79 -18.08 8.78 11.15
CA THR A 79 -18.32 9.31 12.51
C THR A 79 -17.01 9.61 13.24
N ARG A 80 -15.96 8.80 13.03
CA ARG A 80 -14.63 9.08 13.57
C ARG A 80 -13.91 10.20 12.83
N TRP A 81 -14.06 10.26 11.51
CA TRP A 81 -13.45 11.27 10.65
C TRP A 81 -13.97 12.69 10.94
N ALA A 82 -15.29 12.84 11.05
CA ALA A 82 -15.96 14.14 11.19
C ALA A 82 -17.04 14.08 12.30
N PRO A 83 -16.65 14.11 13.59
CA PRO A 83 -17.59 14.05 14.70
C PRO A 83 -18.51 15.30 14.76
N GLY A 84 -19.75 15.10 15.22
CA GLY A 84 -20.88 16.03 15.06
C GLY A 84 -20.90 17.28 15.94
N ARG A 85 -19.75 17.84 16.34
CA ARG A 85 -19.73 19.14 17.06
C ARG A 85 -19.95 20.33 16.12
N GLU A 86 -19.41 20.26 14.91
CA GLU A 86 -19.49 21.32 13.89
C GLU A 86 -19.93 20.80 12.52
N ASN A 87 -20.08 19.48 12.36
CA ASN A 87 -20.41 18.82 11.11
C ASN A 87 -21.79 18.16 11.18
N ASP A 88 -22.53 18.19 10.08
CA ASP A 88 -23.65 17.27 9.87
C ASP A 88 -23.10 15.89 9.49
N THR A 89 -22.71 15.11 10.50
CA THR A 89 -22.12 13.77 10.32
C THR A 89 -23.07 12.83 9.56
N GLU A 90 -24.39 12.94 9.74
CA GLU A 90 -25.35 12.11 9.02
C GLU A 90 -25.40 12.46 7.54
N ALA A 91 -25.39 13.76 7.19
CA ALA A 91 -25.29 14.19 5.80
C ALA A 91 -24.00 13.71 5.14
N TYR A 92 -22.86 13.73 5.86
CA TYR A 92 -21.61 13.19 5.35
C TYR A 92 -21.70 11.66 5.12
N ILE A 93 -22.20 10.90 6.10
CA ILE A 93 -22.41 9.46 5.96
C ILE A 93 -23.29 9.15 4.74
N ALA A 94 -24.41 9.86 4.57
CA ALA A 94 -25.31 9.68 3.44
C ALA A 94 -24.63 10.03 2.10
N ALA A 95 -23.84 11.10 2.06
CA ALA A 95 -23.11 11.53 0.87
C ALA A 95 -22.02 10.53 0.45
N VAL A 96 -21.36 9.88 1.40
CA VAL A 96 -20.36 8.83 1.14
C VAL A 96 -21.04 7.53 0.73
N ALA A 97 -22.09 7.10 1.45
CA ALA A 97 -22.85 5.91 1.14
C ALA A 97 -23.44 5.92 -0.27
N ARG A 98 -24.03 7.05 -0.69
CA ARG A 98 -24.56 7.23 -2.04
C ARG A 98 -23.46 7.13 -3.11
N ARG A 99 -22.26 7.66 -2.84
CA ARG A 99 -21.14 7.62 -3.81
C ARG A 99 -20.55 6.23 -3.95
N MET A 100 -20.49 5.49 -2.86
CA MET A 100 -19.98 4.12 -2.86
C MET A 100 -21.03 3.10 -3.35
N ASP A 101 -22.30 3.51 -3.47
CA ASP A 101 -23.44 2.61 -3.70
C ASP A 101 -23.50 1.48 -2.67
N ARG A 102 -23.28 1.82 -1.40
CA ARG A 102 -23.31 0.86 -0.29
C ARG A 102 -24.11 1.39 0.88
N HIS A 103 -24.80 0.47 1.56
CA HIS A 103 -25.50 0.80 2.79
C HIS A 103 -24.51 1.31 3.87
N PRO A 104 -24.84 2.35 4.66
CA PRO A 104 -23.91 2.92 5.65
C PRO A 104 -23.32 1.94 6.68
N ARG A 105 -24.02 0.83 6.93
CA ARG A 105 -23.62 -0.25 7.83
C ARG A 105 -23.03 -1.48 7.12
N ALA A 106 -22.87 -1.44 5.80
CA ALA A 106 -22.24 -2.52 5.06
C ALA A 106 -20.77 -2.69 5.51
N GLY A 107 -20.32 -3.94 5.59
CA GLY A 107 -18.95 -4.28 5.93
C GLY A 107 -17.98 -3.83 4.84
N LEU A 108 -16.92 -3.13 5.23
CA LEU A 108 -15.80 -2.72 4.39
C LEU A 108 -14.53 -3.46 4.79
N ASP A 109 -13.67 -3.72 3.80
CA ASP A 109 -12.26 -4.06 4.01
C ASP A 109 -11.34 -3.00 3.38
N LEU A 110 -10.80 -2.11 4.21
CA LEU A 110 -9.93 -1.03 3.77
C LEU A 110 -8.51 -1.47 3.36
N HIS A 111 -8.20 -2.77 3.42
CA HIS A 111 -7.01 -3.34 2.76
C HIS A 111 -7.31 -3.75 1.31
N ALA A 112 -8.58 -3.94 0.96
CA ALA A 112 -9.02 -4.22 -0.39
C ALA A 112 -9.15 -2.92 -1.19
N TYR A 113 -8.50 -2.90 -2.37
CA TYR A 113 -8.58 -1.76 -3.27
C TYR A 113 -10.03 -1.41 -3.63
N ALA A 114 -10.90 -2.43 -3.80
CA ALA A 114 -12.30 -2.27 -4.15
C ALA A 114 -13.10 -1.42 -3.16
N ASP A 115 -12.72 -1.42 -1.87
CA ASP A 115 -13.40 -0.66 -0.82
C ASP A 115 -12.68 0.64 -0.48
N LEU A 116 -11.34 0.62 -0.40
CA LEU A 116 -10.56 1.79 -0.01
C LEU A 116 -10.61 2.89 -1.09
N ARG A 117 -10.49 2.51 -2.37
CA ARG A 117 -10.49 3.46 -3.50
C ARG A 117 -11.73 4.35 -3.52
N PRO A 118 -12.97 3.81 -3.58
CA PRO A 118 -14.17 4.64 -3.62
C PRO A 118 -14.40 5.41 -2.32
N LEU A 119 -13.98 4.89 -1.16
CA LEU A 119 -14.06 5.63 0.10
C LEU A 119 -13.14 6.87 0.10
N VAL A 120 -11.89 6.71 -0.34
CA VAL A 120 -10.94 7.84 -0.49
C VAL A 120 -11.51 8.90 -1.43
N GLU A 121 -12.01 8.50 -2.59
CA GLU A 121 -12.62 9.44 -3.55
C GLU A 121 -13.84 10.16 -2.96
N ALA A 122 -14.69 9.45 -2.22
CA ALA A 122 -15.87 10.04 -1.57
C ALA A 122 -15.49 11.06 -0.49
N VAL A 123 -14.45 10.77 0.31
CA VAL A 123 -13.92 11.71 1.31
C VAL A 123 -13.37 12.96 0.61
N ILE A 124 -12.50 12.80 -0.39
CA ILE A 124 -11.90 13.92 -1.13
C ILE A 124 -12.98 14.81 -1.76
N GLN A 125 -14.00 14.20 -2.40
CA GLN A 125 -15.08 14.95 -3.00
C GLN A 125 -15.88 15.78 -2.00
N HIS A 126 -16.08 15.26 -0.79
CA HIS A 126 -16.75 15.99 0.28
C HIS A 126 -15.88 17.15 0.77
N GLU A 127 -14.60 16.88 1.07
CA GLU A 127 -13.64 17.83 1.66
C GLU A 127 -13.30 19.00 0.73
N LEU A 128 -13.22 18.74 -0.58
CA LEU A 128 -12.84 19.75 -1.57
C LEU A 128 -14.04 20.30 -2.37
N GLY A 129 -15.25 19.83 -2.08
CA GLY A 129 -16.46 20.19 -2.83
C GLY A 129 -16.45 19.74 -4.29
N GLY A 130 -15.61 18.75 -4.63
CA GLY A 130 -15.44 18.24 -5.99
C GLY A 130 -14.21 17.33 -6.11
N MET A 131 -14.02 16.71 -7.29
CA MET A 131 -12.90 15.81 -7.56
C MET A 131 -11.88 16.49 -8.49
N PRO A 132 -10.76 17.03 -7.97
CA PRO A 132 -9.75 17.70 -8.80
C PRO A 132 -8.71 16.74 -9.40
N TYR A 133 -8.68 15.49 -8.94
CA TYR A 133 -7.67 14.49 -9.29
C TYR A 133 -8.18 13.52 -10.35
N ASP A 134 -7.27 13.12 -11.23
CA ASP A 134 -7.52 12.04 -12.18
C ASP A 134 -7.38 10.67 -11.49
N ARG A 135 -7.74 9.63 -12.25
CA ARG A 135 -7.68 8.25 -11.76
C ARG A 135 -6.27 7.85 -11.34
N ALA A 136 -5.27 8.26 -12.12
CA ALA A 136 -3.87 7.85 -11.97
C ALA A 136 -3.23 8.42 -10.70
N THR A 137 -3.52 9.66 -10.36
CA THR A 137 -3.04 10.33 -9.14
C THR A 137 -3.55 9.60 -7.90
N ILE A 138 -4.84 9.25 -7.89
CA ILE A 138 -5.44 8.47 -6.79
C ILE A 138 -4.80 7.08 -6.69
N ASP A 139 -4.64 6.37 -7.81
CA ASP A 139 -3.96 5.07 -7.84
C ASP A 139 -2.52 5.14 -7.32
N ALA A 140 -1.81 6.23 -7.63
CA ALA A 140 -0.45 6.43 -7.15
C ALA A 140 -0.40 6.61 -5.64
N GLY A 141 -1.30 7.42 -5.07
CA GLY A 141 -1.41 7.57 -3.62
C GLY A 141 -1.74 6.26 -2.90
N LEU A 142 -2.69 5.48 -3.43
CA LEU A 142 -3.05 4.17 -2.87
C LEU A 142 -1.90 3.17 -2.92
N ARG A 143 -1.15 3.15 -4.04
CA ARG A 143 0.04 2.30 -4.19
C ARG A 143 1.12 2.63 -3.16
N LEU A 144 1.34 3.92 -2.88
CA LEU A 144 2.26 4.36 -1.83
C LEU A 144 1.78 3.97 -0.42
N ALA A 145 0.48 3.68 -0.25
CA ALA A 145 -0.11 3.14 0.97
C ALA A 145 -0.13 1.60 0.99
N GLY A 146 0.38 0.93 -0.05
CA GLY A 146 0.44 -0.53 -0.16
C GLY A 146 -0.82 -1.18 -0.76
N VAL A 147 -1.82 -0.40 -1.18
CA VAL A 147 -3.07 -0.91 -1.75
C VAL A 147 -3.08 -0.71 -3.26
N VAL A 148 -3.21 -1.80 -4.01
CA VAL A 148 -3.11 -1.80 -5.48
C VAL A 148 -4.33 -2.47 -6.12
N PRO A 149 -4.75 -2.05 -7.33
CA PRO A 149 -5.85 -2.69 -8.04
C PRO A 149 -5.64 -4.19 -8.20
N GLU A 150 -6.67 -4.97 -7.92
CA GLU A 150 -6.67 -6.41 -8.18
C GLU A 150 -6.47 -6.66 -9.69
N GLY A 151 -5.66 -7.67 -10.01
CA GLY A 151 -5.16 -7.94 -11.36
C GLY A 151 -3.69 -7.55 -11.57
N ARG A 152 -3.21 -6.40 -11.09
CA ARG A 152 -1.78 -6.02 -11.24
C ARG A 152 -0.86 -6.65 -10.18
N ALA A 153 -1.33 -6.82 -8.96
CA ALA A 153 -0.59 -7.53 -7.91
C ALA A 153 -0.43 -9.03 -8.21
N ALA A 154 -1.40 -9.63 -8.90
CA ALA A 154 -1.32 -11.01 -9.37
C ALA A 154 -0.32 -11.14 -10.53
N VAL A 155 -0.32 -10.20 -11.48
CA VAL A 155 0.63 -10.19 -12.62
C VAL A 155 2.07 -9.95 -12.16
N ALA A 156 2.31 -9.06 -11.19
CA ALA A 156 3.65 -8.84 -10.64
C ALA A 156 4.19 -10.08 -9.90
N ARG A 157 3.35 -10.75 -9.09
CA ARG A 157 3.67 -12.04 -8.45
C ARG A 157 3.86 -13.18 -9.47
N SER A 158 3.12 -13.14 -10.57
CA SER A 158 3.23 -14.13 -11.65
C SER A 158 4.49 -13.92 -12.50
N GLY A 159 4.93 -12.67 -12.71
CA GLY A 159 6.14 -12.33 -13.45
C GLY A 159 7.41 -12.75 -12.72
N THR A 160 7.49 -12.50 -11.41
CA THR A 160 8.61 -12.94 -10.58
C THR A 160 8.64 -14.47 -10.40
N ALA A 161 7.48 -15.11 -10.21
CA ALA A 161 7.38 -16.56 -10.17
C ALA A 161 7.76 -17.22 -11.51
N ARG A 162 7.37 -16.62 -12.65
CA ARG A 162 7.70 -17.14 -13.99
C ARG A 162 9.17 -16.91 -14.36
N ALA A 163 9.78 -15.82 -13.93
CA ALA A 163 11.22 -15.59 -14.07
C ALA A 163 12.05 -16.57 -13.23
N ALA A 164 11.61 -16.86 -12.01
CA ALA A 164 12.22 -17.90 -11.16
C ALA A 164 12.06 -19.30 -11.77
N ALA A 165 10.87 -19.64 -12.29
CA ALA A 165 10.60 -20.92 -12.94
C ALA A 165 11.37 -21.09 -14.27
N GLY A 166 11.51 -20.04 -15.07
CA GLY A 166 12.27 -20.07 -16.33
C GLY A 166 13.77 -20.30 -16.13
N THR A 167 14.32 -19.90 -14.97
CA THR A 167 15.72 -20.14 -14.62
C THR A 167 15.94 -21.59 -14.12
N ALA A 168 14.93 -22.20 -13.50
CA ALA A 168 14.98 -23.58 -13.01
C ALA A 168 14.78 -24.64 -14.10
N ALA A 169 14.09 -24.33 -15.20
CA ALA A 169 13.82 -25.28 -16.28
C ALA A 169 15.03 -25.58 -17.19
N ALA A 170 16.15 -24.87 -17.04
CA ALA A 170 17.35 -25.08 -17.87
C ALA A 170 18.26 -26.22 -17.38
N GLY A 171 17.94 -26.89 -16.26
CA GLY A 171 18.73 -27.97 -15.69
C GLY A 171 17.93 -29.26 -15.47
N VAL A 172 18.07 -30.20 -16.41
CA VAL A 172 17.85 -31.66 -16.31
C VAL A 172 16.48 -32.13 -15.76
N GLY A 173 15.73 -32.80 -16.63
CA GLY A 173 14.39 -33.34 -16.37
C GLY A 173 14.30 -34.37 -15.24
N SER A 174 13.28 -34.20 -14.41
CA SER A 174 12.38 -35.26 -13.91
C SER A 174 11.24 -34.60 -13.14
N VAL A 175 10.01 -35.07 -13.36
CA VAL A 175 8.74 -34.49 -12.88
C VAL A 175 8.47 -34.68 -11.37
N ALA A 176 9.49 -34.96 -10.56
CA ALA A 176 9.33 -35.35 -9.15
C ALA A 176 9.81 -34.31 -8.12
N ALA A 177 10.16 -33.08 -8.53
CA ALA A 177 10.81 -32.11 -7.65
C ALA A 177 10.01 -30.81 -7.43
N VAL A 178 8.68 -30.88 -7.31
CA VAL A 178 7.86 -29.68 -7.02
C VAL A 178 7.88 -29.32 -5.52
N GLU A 179 8.16 -30.27 -4.62
CA GLU A 179 8.01 -30.05 -3.16
C GLU A 179 9.24 -29.52 -2.41
N VAL A 180 10.43 -29.43 -3.05
CA VAL A 180 11.67 -29.02 -2.34
C VAL A 180 12.00 -27.53 -2.52
N ILE A 181 11.28 -26.81 -3.39
CA ILE A 181 11.63 -25.44 -3.81
C ILE A 181 11.48 -24.40 -2.68
N GLY A 182 10.61 -24.64 -1.69
CA GLY A 182 10.32 -23.68 -0.62
C GLY A 182 11.43 -23.48 0.42
N GLN A 183 12.28 -24.48 0.64
CA GLN A 183 13.28 -24.46 1.73
C GLN A 183 14.67 -23.97 1.32
N VAL A 184 14.94 -23.84 0.02
CA VAL A 184 16.27 -23.45 -0.50
C VAL A 184 16.29 -21.99 -1.02
N ALA A 185 15.12 -21.38 -1.24
CA ALA A 185 14.97 -20.03 -1.78
C ALA A 185 15.82 -18.92 -1.12
N PRO A 186 15.96 -18.82 0.23
CA PRO A 186 16.80 -17.79 0.84
C PRO A 186 18.31 -18.03 0.66
N HIS A 187 18.73 -19.22 0.26
CA HIS A 187 20.15 -19.58 0.07
C HIS A 187 20.61 -19.42 -1.40
N LEU A 188 19.68 -19.29 -2.35
CA LEU A 188 20.01 -19.13 -3.78
C LEU A 188 20.48 -17.71 -4.14
N GLY A 189 20.04 -16.69 -3.38
CA GLY A 189 20.47 -15.30 -3.60
C GLY A 189 21.97 -15.10 -3.37
N ALA A 190 22.53 -15.74 -2.34
CA ALA A 190 23.96 -15.69 -2.03
C ALA A 190 24.81 -16.48 -3.04
N ALA A 191 24.28 -17.60 -3.56
CA ALA A 191 24.97 -18.43 -4.54
C ALA A 191 25.11 -17.76 -5.91
N ALA A 192 24.10 -16.97 -6.34
CA ALA A 192 24.14 -16.24 -7.60
C ALA A 192 25.16 -15.07 -7.62
N GLU A 193 25.37 -14.41 -6.47
CA GLU A 193 26.40 -13.38 -6.30
C GLU A 193 27.81 -13.99 -6.31
N LEU A 194 28.01 -15.13 -5.62
CA LEU A 194 29.28 -15.88 -5.62
C LEU A 194 29.65 -16.44 -7.02
N ALA A 195 28.65 -16.90 -7.78
CA ALA A 195 28.85 -17.42 -9.13
C ALA A 195 29.27 -16.33 -10.14
N ARG A 196 28.85 -15.09 -9.92
CA ARG A 196 29.31 -13.93 -10.72
C ARG A 196 30.74 -13.52 -10.38
N ALA A 197 31.18 -13.72 -9.13
CA ALA A 197 32.51 -13.31 -8.66
C ALA A 197 33.64 -14.29 -9.00
N LEU A 198 33.34 -15.60 -9.17
CA LEU A 198 34.36 -16.65 -9.30
C LEU A 198 34.38 -17.37 -10.66
N GLY A 199 33.47 -17.01 -11.57
CA GLY A 199 33.36 -17.62 -12.89
C GLY A 199 32.63 -18.97 -12.88
N PRO A 200 32.05 -19.38 -14.02
CA PRO A 200 31.03 -20.43 -14.11
C PRO A 200 31.51 -21.83 -13.67
N TRP A 201 32.82 -22.09 -13.73
CA TRP A 201 33.40 -23.40 -13.41
C TRP A 201 33.57 -23.65 -11.91
N LEU A 202 33.78 -22.61 -11.10
CA LEU A 202 33.89 -22.75 -9.64
C LEU A 202 32.51 -22.86 -8.96
N ALA A 203 31.50 -22.19 -9.50
CA ALA A 203 30.13 -22.27 -8.99
C ALA A 203 29.55 -23.69 -9.13
N ALA A 204 29.77 -24.36 -10.25
CA ALA A 204 29.34 -25.73 -10.49
C ALA A 204 29.99 -26.73 -9.52
N ALA A 205 31.29 -26.57 -9.22
CA ALA A 205 32.01 -27.43 -8.29
C ALA A 205 31.50 -27.29 -6.83
N VAL A 206 31.18 -26.08 -6.40
CA VAL A 206 30.61 -25.83 -5.06
C VAL A 206 29.21 -26.44 -4.94
N ILE A 207 28.36 -26.28 -5.95
CA ILE A 207 27.00 -26.85 -5.96
C ILE A 207 27.06 -28.38 -5.89
N LEU A 208 27.94 -29.01 -6.68
CA LEU A 208 28.13 -30.46 -6.67
C LEU A 208 28.70 -30.96 -5.34
N GLY A 209 29.63 -30.22 -4.73
CA GLY A 209 30.20 -30.55 -3.42
C GLY A 209 29.16 -30.50 -2.29
N VAL A 210 28.31 -29.47 -2.27
CA VAL A 210 27.23 -29.34 -1.26
C VAL A 210 26.17 -30.43 -1.43
N ALA A 211 25.77 -30.71 -2.68
CA ALA A 211 24.82 -31.80 -2.96
C ALA A 211 25.40 -33.17 -2.55
N GLY A 212 26.66 -33.44 -2.87
CA GLY A 212 27.34 -34.68 -2.48
C GLY A 212 27.46 -34.84 -0.95
N TRP A 213 27.74 -33.76 -0.23
CA TRP A 213 27.83 -33.77 1.24
C TRP A 213 26.48 -34.10 1.90
N PHE A 214 25.37 -33.54 1.40
CA PHE A 214 24.02 -33.84 1.91
C PHE A 214 23.60 -35.28 1.64
N VAL A 215 23.94 -35.83 0.47
CA VAL A 215 23.70 -37.24 0.14
C VAL A 215 24.52 -38.16 1.07
N ALA A 216 25.80 -37.83 1.31
CA ALA A 216 26.66 -38.59 2.22
C ALA A 216 26.19 -38.52 3.69
N GLN A 217 25.67 -37.38 4.14
CA GLN A 217 25.07 -37.20 5.47
C GLN A 217 23.81 -38.06 5.65
N ARG A 218 23.00 -38.22 4.60
CA ARG A 218 21.78 -39.03 4.62
C ARG A 218 22.07 -40.53 4.68
N MET A 219 23.12 -41.00 4.01
CA MET A 219 23.53 -42.41 4.02
C MET A 219 24.20 -42.84 5.33
N ARG A 220 24.64 -41.90 6.18
CA ARG A 220 25.33 -42.18 7.45
C ARG A 220 24.42 -42.26 8.68
N ARG A 221 23.11 -42.05 8.53
CA ARG A 221 22.16 -42.21 9.64
C ARG A 221 21.68 -43.66 9.69
N PRO A 222 22.02 -44.45 10.73
CA PRO A 222 21.40 -45.76 10.92
C PRO A 222 19.90 -45.58 11.20
N ALA A 223 19.10 -46.55 10.73
CA ALA A 223 17.65 -46.59 10.85
C ALA A 223 17.18 -46.65 12.30
#